data_AF-A0A2E7AL77-F1
#
_entry.id   AF-A0A2E7AL77-F1
#
_cell.length_a   1.000
_cell.length_b   1.000
_cell.length_c   1.000
_cell.angle_alpha   90.00
_cell.angle_beta   90.00
_cell.angle_gamma   90.00
#
_symmetry.space_group_name_H-M   'P 1'
#
loop_
_entity.id
_entity.type
_entity.pdbx_description
1 polymer ?
#
loop_
_entity_poly.entity_id
_entity_poly.type
_entity_poly.pdbx_seq_one_letter_code
_entity_poly.pdbx_strand_id
1 'polypeptide(L)'
;MITRYTLTLALIFPGLLLAEEFETPAPPSKQVLMKALQWMQSGIPERRQAAYRSVHLLGKEAVPSFRKALQKARQYHERSLADALSGKSKGGNPYQELVEVVDELNGERARIYPLMMQDWQKDRQEIDKLRSEWKKLDSLYQRASKLANTDTTAIDKQIDGVTDALVEIHDQLARFEGQTREEAQAISDQERRRSALEDSFDGSSYMKAAKVLGAMRSEIAMLTSANQHNEASSWASAPQKNFGRLISYERTVLGLRPLKLEERLSASATGHSGDMARIGFFSHTSPVPGKKTFSDRARKAGFQGGPSGECIAAGQGSFSSAYQSWFYSDGHRHIMLAKGPSVLGFGVVSKHWTLVTGRR
;
A
#
# COMPACT_ATOMS: atom_id res chain seq x y z
N MET A 1 -88.73 -12.99 9.47
CA MET A 1 -88.93 -12.44 10.82
C MET A 1 -88.38 -11.03 10.85
N ILE A 2 -89.20 -10.13 11.36
CA ILE A 2 -89.04 -8.67 11.46
C ILE A 2 -87.95 -8.32 12.47
N THR A 3 -87.06 -7.38 12.14
CA THR A 3 -86.79 -6.22 13.03
C THR A 3 -86.26 -5.02 12.25
N ARG A 4 -87.04 -3.94 12.27
CA ARG A 4 -86.62 -2.60 11.85
C ARG A 4 -85.88 -1.93 13.02
N TYR A 5 -84.81 -1.19 12.73
CA TYR A 5 -84.34 -0.10 13.58
C TYR A 5 -84.21 1.16 12.73
N THR A 6 -85.00 2.16 13.07
CA THR A 6 -84.90 3.55 12.62
C THR A 6 -83.74 4.23 13.34
N LEU A 7 -82.84 4.88 12.61
CA LEU A 7 -81.90 5.84 13.19
C LEU A 7 -82.00 7.19 12.47
N THR A 8 -82.15 8.21 13.30
CA THR A 8 -82.46 9.62 13.03
C THR A 8 -81.27 10.35 12.42
N LEU A 9 -81.51 11.15 11.38
CA LEU A 9 -80.53 12.01 10.74
C LEU A 9 -80.31 13.26 11.60
N ALA A 10 -79.13 13.41 12.21
CA ALA A 10 -78.71 14.64 12.89
C ALA A 10 -77.86 15.49 11.93
N LEU A 11 -78.40 16.63 11.51
CA LEU A 11 -77.68 17.68 10.79
C LEU A 11 -76.76 18.41 11.78
N ILE A 12 -75.45 18.21 11.66
CA ILE A 12 -74.44 18.99 12.38
C ILE A 12 -73.89 20.05 11.42
N PHE A 13 -74.09 21.32 11.76
CA PHE A 13 -73.50 22.46 11.06
C PHE A 13 -71.97 22.42 11.14
N PRO A 14 -71.22 22.65 10.04
CA PRO A 14 -69.78 22.83 10.13
C PRO A 14 -69.50 24.24 10.64
N GLY A 15 -69.08 24.34 11.90
CA GLY A 15 -68.45 25.55 12.41
C GLY A 15 -67.14 25.79 11.65
N LEU A 16 -66.96 26.99 11.11
CA LEU A 16 -65.68 27.48 10.60
C LEU A 16 -64.62 27.34 11.71
N LEU A 17 -63.73 26.35 11.60
CA LEU A 17 -62.44 26.43 12.25
C LEU A 17 -61.63 27.49 11.50
N LEU A 18 -61.41 28.63 12.15
CA LEU A 18 -60.34 29.53 11.76
C LEU A 18 -59.03 28.74 11.83
N ALA A 19 -58.38 28.53 10.67
CA ALA A 19 -57.03 28.05 10.61
C ALA A 19 -56.15 29.10 11.31
N GLU A 20 -55.55 28.75 12.45
CA GLU A 20 -54.40 29.48 12.97
C GLU A 20 -53.35 29.50 11.85
N GLU A 21 -53.05 30.69 11.33
CA GLU A 21 -51.87 30.91 10.53
C GLU A 21 -50.67 30.54 11.42
N PHE A 22 -50.14 29.33 11.26
CA PHE A 22 -48.85 28.97 11.80
C PHE A 22 -47.84 29.95 11.18
N GLU A 23 -47.45 30.97 11.95
CA GLU A 23 -46.35 31.87 11.59
C GLU A 23 -45.18 31.00 11.13
N THR A 24 -44.78 31.17 9.88
CA THR A 24 -43.60 30.50 9.35
C THR A 24 -42.42 30.84 10.26
N PRO A 25 -41.70 29.85 10.82
CA PRO A 25 -40.64 30.13 11.77
C PRO A 25 -39.63 31.09 11.15
N ALA A 26 -39.37 32.19 11.85
CA ALA A 26 -38.44 33.21 11.37
C ALA A 26 -37.06 32.59 11.09
N PRO A 27 -36.35 33.03 10.03
CA PRO A 27 -35.02 32.53 9.73
C PRO A 27 -34.08 32.78 10.91
N PRO A 28 -33.11 31.87 11.16
CA PRO A 28 -32.21 31.98 12.30
C PRO A 28 -31.42 33.29 12.26
N SER A 29 -31.22 33.90 13.43
CA SER A 29 -30.51 35.17 13.54
C SER A 29 -29.05 35.05 13.08
N LYS A 30 -28.48 36.17 12.62
CA LYS A 30 -27.07 36.24 12.19
C LYS A 30 -26.10 35.77 13.28
N GLN A 31 -26.39 36.05 14.55
CA GLN A 31 -25.57 35.61 15.69
C GLN A 31 -25.58 34.09 15.85
N VAL A 32 -26.74 33.45 15.68
CA VAL A 32 -26.88 31.98 15.75
C VAL A 32 -26.06 31.33 14.63
N LEU A 33 -26.19 31.82 13.39
CA LEU A 33 -25.43 31.29 12.25
C LEU A 33 -23.92 31.48 12.41
N MET A 34 -23.49 32.61 12.96
CA MET A 34 -22.06 32.89 13.21
C MET A 34 -21.48 31.93 14.26
N LYS A 35 -22.20 31.70 15.37
CA LYS A 35 -21.76 30.77 16.41
C LYS A 35 -21.76 29.32 15.92
N ALA A 36 -22.77 28.93 15.15
CA ALA A 36 -22.82 27.61 14.51
C ALA A 36 -21.62 27.40 13.57
N LEU A 37 -21.33 28.37 12.69
CA LEU A 37 -20.16 28.31 11.81
C LEU A 37 -18.85 28.17 12.60
N GLN A 38 -18.66 28.98 13.65
CA GLN A 38 -17.47 28.90 14.50
C GLN A 38 -17.31 27.50 15.13
N TRP A 39 -18.42 26.87 15.54
CA TRP A 39 -18.40 25.53 16.12
C TRP A 39 -18.15 24.45 15.07
N MET A 40 -18.71 24.58 13.86
CA MET A 40 -18.45 23.69 12.72
C MET A 40 -16.98 23.73 12.27
N GLN A 41 -16.32 24.88 12.43
CA GLN A 41 -14.89 25.07 12.14
C GLN A 41 -13.97 24.56 13.27
N SER A 42 -14.52 24.08 14.39
CA SER A 42 -13.70 23.64 15.50
C SER A 42 -13.00 22.31 15.23
N GLY A 43 -11.74 22.18 15.67
CA GLY A 43 -11.06 20.88 15.74
C GLY A 43 -11.62 19.92 16.80
N ILE A 44 -12.54 20.39 17.67
CA ILE A 44 -13.17 19.60 18.74
C ILE A 44 -14.47 18.97 18.21
N PRO A 45 -14.56 17.63 18.09
CA PRO A 45 -15.75 16.95 17.55
C PRO A 45 -17.04 17.32 18.28
N GLU A 46 -17.01 17.43 19.60
CA GLU A 46 -18.19 17.72 20.42
C GLU A 46 -18.82 19.07 20.08
N ARG A 47 -17.99 20.06 19.73
CA ARG A 47 -18.45 21.40 19.29
C ARG A 47 -19.10 21.31 17.92
N ARG A 48 -18.49 20.59 16.97
CA ARG A 48 -19.06 20.39 15.64
C ARG A 48 -20.40 19.67 15.71
N GLN A 49 -20.47 18.56 16.45
CA GLN A 49 -21.70 17.79 16.64
C GLN A 49 -22.82 18.60 17.28
N ALA A 50 -22.50 19.47 18.24
CA ALA A 50 -23.50 20.36 18.82
C ALA A 50 -24.01 21.42 17.83
N ALA A 51 -23.16 21.91 16.92
CA ALA A 51 -23.59 22.80 15.84
C ALA A 51 -24.54 22.09 14.85
N TYR A 52 -24.28 20.82 14.50
CA TYR A 52 -25.17 20.06 13.62
C TYR A 52 -26.53 19.78 14.26
N ARG A 53 -26.56 19.44 15.56
CA ARG A 53 -27.82 19.27 16.30
C ARG A 53 -28.67 20.52 16.33
N SER A 54 -28.06 21.72 16.35
CA SER A 54 -28.79 22.99 16.38
C SER A 54 -29.67 23.21 15.15
N VAL A 55 -29.29 22.64 13.99
CA VAL A 55 -30.11 22.71 12.76
C VAL A 55 -31.46 22.05 12.98
N HIS A 56 -31.46 20.85 13.57
CA HIS A 56 -32.67 20.06 13.77
C HIS A 56 -33.65 20.74 14.74
N LEU A 57 -33.15 21.55 15.66
CA LEU A 57 -33.96 22.31 16.61
C LEU A 57 -34.66 23.52 15.96
N LEU A 58 -34.13 24.05 14.85
CA LEU A 58 -34.60 25.28 14.21
C LEU A 58 -35.56 25.03 13.02
N GLY A 59 -35.86 23.76 12.71
CA GLY A 59 -36.81 23.38 11.66
C GLY A 59 -36.25 23.49 10.24
N LYS A 60 -37.08 23.09 9.25
CA LYS A 60 -36.68 22.97 7.83
C LYS A 60 -36.30 24.31 7.20
N GLU A 61 -36.87 25.41 7.65
CA GLU A 61 -36.60 26.77 7.15
C GLU A 61 -35.15 27.23 7.41
N ALA A 62 -34.48 26.66 8.42
CA ALA A 62 -33.09 26.98 8.72
C ALA A 62 -32.10 26.31 7.76
N VAL A 63 -32.50 25.26 7.04
CA VAL A 63 -31.63 24.40 6.22
C VAL A 63 -30.83 25.19 5.17
N PRO A 64 -31.40 26.12 4.38
CA PRO A 64 -30.62 26.88 3.39
C PRO A 64 -29.49 27.70 4.00
N SER A 65 -29.73 28.32 5.16
CA SER A 65 -28.74 29.12 5.89
C SER A 65 -27.64 28.25 6.49
N PHE A 66 -28.00 27.10 7.06
CA PHE A 66 -27.04 26.14 7.60
C PHE A 66 -26.24 25.42 6.51
N ARG A 67 -26.84 25.14 5.35
CA ARG A 67 -26.12 24.60 4.18
C ARG A 67 -24.99 25.54 3.76
N LYS A 68 -25.25 26.85 3.70
CA LYS A 68 -24.22 27.87 3.43
C LYS A 68 -23.14 27.90 4.52
N ALA A 69 -23.50 27.72 5.79
CA ALA A 69 -22.54 27.64 6.89
C ALA A 69 -21.66 26.38 6.80
N LEU A 70 -22.24 25.23 6.49
CA LEU A 70 -21.52 23.96 6.27
C LEU A 70 -20.52 24.08 5.11
N GLN A 71 -20.93 24.69 3.98
CA GLN A 71 -20.01 24.93 2.85
C GLN A 71 -18.82 25.81 3.26
N LYS A 72 -19.02 26.85 4.07
CA LYS A 72 -17.93 27.67 4.61
C LYS A 72 -17.05 26.92 5.60
N ALA A 73 -17.63 26.03 6.41
CA ALA A 73 -16.88 25.17 7.31
C ALA A 73 -16.04 24.13 6.54
N ARG A 74 -16.59 23.55 5.46
CA ARG A 74 -15.86 22.66 4.55
C ARG A 74 -14.63 23.35 3.97
N GLN A 75 -14.80 24.55 3.39
CA GLN A 75 -13.68 25.34 2.86
C GLN A 75 -12.62 25.67 3.92
N TYR A 76 -13.02 25.85 5.18
CA TYR A 76 -12.08 26.08 6.28
C TYR A 76 -11.24 24.83 6.57
N HIS A 77 -11.86 23.65 6.62
CA HIS A 77 -11.16 22.39 6.85
C HIS A 77 -10.32 21.96 5.66
N GLU A 78 -10.77 22.21 4.43
CA GLU A 78 -9.96 22.02 3.21
C GLU A 78 -8.69 22.89 3.24
N ARG A 79 -8.79 24.16 3.64
CA ARG A 79 -7.60 25.01 3.86
C ARG A 79 -6.71 24.50 4.98
N SER A 80 -7.30 24.00 6.06
CA SER A 80 -6.54 23.41 7.18
C SER A 80 -5.77 22.17 6.74
N LEU A 81 -6.34 21.37 5.83
CA LEU A 81 -5.68 20.24 5.19
C LEU A 81 -4.53 20.70 4.30
N ALA A 82 -4.76 21.69 3.43
CA ALA A 82 -3.73 22.29 2.58
C ALA A 82 -2.57 22.85 3.41
N ASP A 83 -2.86 23.53 4.53
CA ASP A 83 -1.85 24.07 5.43
C ASP A 83 -1.04 22.96 6.09
N ALA A 84 -1.68 21.86 6.52
CA ALA A 84 -1.00 20.68 7.05
C ALA A 84 -0.04 20.06 6.03
N LEU A 85 -0.46 19.97 4.77
CA LEU A 85 0.31 19.39 3.66
C LEU A 85 1.33 20.36 3.06
N SER A 86 1.22 21.67 3.30
CA SER A 86 2.17 22.66 2.77
C SER A 86 3.57 22.57 3.37
N GLY A 87 3.75 21.81 4.47
CA GLY A 87 5.03 21.70 5.17
C GLY A 87 5.44 22.96 5.95
N LYS A 88 4.54 23.96 6.07
CA LYS A 88 4.75 25.16 6.91
C LYS A 88 4.69 24.86 8.42
N SER A 89 4.22 23.67 8.81
CA SER A 89 4.24 23.18 10.18
C SER A 89 5.65 22.73 10.60
N LYS A 90 5.95 22.79 11.91
CA LYS A 90 7.21 22.26 12.46
C LYS A 90 7.31 20.76 12.14
N GLY A 91 8.23 20.38 11.26
CA GLY A 91 8.46 18.99 10.84
C GLY A 91 8.45 18.76 9.32
N GLY A 92 7.96 19.72 8.52
CA GLY A 92 7.86 19.59 7.06
C GLY A 92 6.77 18.62 6.61
N ASN A 93 6.60 18.46 5.29
CA ASN A 93 5.70 17.46 4.70
C ASN A 93 6.52 16.28 4.12
N PRO A 94 6.63 15.14 4.82
CA PRO A 94 7.39 13.99 4.32
C PRO A 94 6.73 13.31 3.11
N TYR A 95 5.46 13.62 2.82
CA TYR A 95 4.70 13.02 1.74
C TYR A 95 5.09 13.52 0.35
N GLN A 96 5.33 14.83 0.19
CA GLN A 96 5.57 15.41 -1.13
C GLN A 96 6.87 14.88 -1.75
N GLU A 97 7.97 14.99 -1.01
CA GLU A 97 9.26 14.48 -1.48
C GLU A 97 9.22 12.97 -1.73
N LEU A 98 8.49 12.22 -0.89
CA LEU A 98 8.35 10.77 -1.06
C LEU A 98 7.64 10.42 -2.37
N VAL A 99 6.55 11.12 -2.72
CA VAL A 99 5.82 10.88 -3.97
C VAL A 99 6.72 11.12 -5.17
N GLU A 100 7.47 12.22 -5.20
CA GLU A 100 8.37 12.55 -6.30
C GLU A 100 9.47 11.49 -6.46
N VAL A 101 10.12 11.10 -5.36
CA VAL A 101 11.20 10.10 -5.39
C VAL A 101 10.68 8.71 -5.77
N VAL A 102 9.49 8.31 -5.30
CA VAL A 102 8.90 7.01 -5.65
C VAL A 102 8.39 6.99 -7.09
N ASP A 103 7.84 8.09 -7.60
CA ASP A 103 7.44 8.20 -9.01
C ASP A 103 8.68 8.09 -9.91
N GLU A 104 9.81 8.74 -9.57
CA GLU A 104 11.09 8.56 -10.29
C GLU A 104 11.62 7.13 -10.17
N LEU A 105 11.63 6.54 -8.97
CA LEU A 105 12.04 5.16 -8.74
C LEU A 105 11.25 4.19 -9.62
N ASN A 106 9.93 4.33 -9.68
CA ASN A 106 9.07 3.46 -10.49
C ASN A 106 9.32 3.66 -11.99
N GLY A 107 9.55 4.90 -12.43
CA GLY A 107 9.95 5.20 -13.81
C GLY A 107 11.25 4.50 -14.19
N GLU A 108 12.27 4.58 -13.33
CA GLU A 108 13.55 3.89 -13.54
C GLU A 108 13.42 2.37 -13.48
N ARG A 109 12.61 1.82 -12.57
CA ARG A 109 12.29 0.37 -12.55
C ARG A 109 11.67 -0.07 -13.88
N ALA A 110 10.71 0.70 -14.40
CA ALA A 110 10.03 0.39 -15.66
C ALA A 110 10.98 0.43 -16.87
N ARG A 111 11.95 1.35 -16.86
CA ARG A 111 12.97 1.47 -17.92
C ARG A 111 14.06 0.39 -17.81
N ILE A 112 14.59 0.15 -16.62
CA ILE A 112 15.77 -0.69 -16.40
C ILE A 112 15.40 -2.18 -16.38
N TYR A 113 14.24 -2.56 -15.83
CA TYR A 113 13.88 -3.97 -15.72
C TYR A 113 13.85 -4.72 -17.06
N PRO A 114 13.25 -4.20 -18.14
CA PRO A 114 13.31 -4.83 -19.46
C PRO A 114 14.75 -5.00 -19.97
N LEU A 115 15.63 -4.02 -19.75
CA LEU A 115 17.04 -4.09 -20.15
C LEU A 115 17.81 -5.16 -19.36
N MET A 116 17.51 -5.33 -18.07
CA MET A 116 18.07 -6.41 -17.25
C MET A 116 17.62 -7.80 -17.74
N MET A 117 16.44 -7.88 -18.36
CA MET A 117 15.85 -9.11 -18.89
C MET A 117 16.10 -9.30 -20.40
N GLN A 118 16.87 -8.40 -21.01
CA GLN A 118 17.29 -8.51 -22.40
C GLN A 118 18.47 -9.49 -22.52
N ASP A 119 18.47 -10.26 -23.59
CA ASP A 119 19.62 -11.08 -23.99
C ASP A 119 20.66 -10.18 -24.67
N TRP A 120 21.79 -9.95 -24.00
CA TRP A 120 22.90 -9.15 -24.51
C TRP A 120 23.96 -10.01 -25.19
N GLN A 121 23.71 -11.31 -25.39
CA GLN A 121 24.65 -12.24 -26.01
C GLN A 121 26.04 -12.21 -25.33
N LYS A 122 26.04 -11.99 -24.00
CA LYS A 122 27.25 -11.80 -23.17
C LYS A 122 28.12 -10.58 -23.53
N ASP A 123 27.56 -9.55 -24.17
CA ASP A 123 28.24 -8.27 -24.37
C ASP A 123 28.51 -7.61 -23.01
N ARG A 124 29.79 -7.62 -22.62
CA ARG A 124 30.22 -7.07 -21.33
C ARG A 124 30.02 -5.57 -21.24
N GLN A 125 30.21 -4.84 -22.34
CA GLN A 125 30.12 -3.39 -22.32
C GLN A 125 28.69 -2.94 -22.04
N GLU A 126 27.71 -3.60 -22.65
CA GLU A 126 26.29 -3.31 -22.39
C GLU A 126 25.89 -3.73 -20.98
N ILE A 127 26.32 -4.89 -20.51
CA ILE A 127 26.04 -5.36 -19.13
C ILE A 127 26.70 -4.44 -18.08
N ASP A 128 27.88 -3.87 -18.36
CA ASP A 128 28.53 -2.88 -17.50
C ASP A 128 27.73 -1.58 -17.42
N LYS A 129 27.13 -1.13 -18.53
CA LYS A 129 26.22 0.03 -18.52
C LYS A 129 25.01 -0.24 -17.62
N LEU A 130 24.43 -1.44 -17.66
CA LEU A 130 23.33 -1.83 -16.76
C LEU A 130 23.72 -1.73 -15.28
N ARG A 131 24.96 -2.06 -14.92
CA ARG A 131 25.48 -1.90 -13.56
C ARG A 131 25.62 -0.43 -13.14
N SER A 132 25.88 0.47 -14.08
CA SER A 132 25.87 1.91 -13.80
C SER A 132 24.45 2.41 -13.54
N GLU A 133 23.51 2.03 -14.41
CA GLU A 133 22.08 2.37 -14.29
C GLU A 133 21.49 1.88 -12.96
N TRP A 134 21.95 0.71 -12.49
CA TRP A 134 21.62 0.17 -11.17
C TRP A 134 21.92 1.13 -10.02
N LYS A 135 23.05 1.86 -10.06
CA LYS A 135 23.43 2.75 -8.96
C LYS A 135 22.44 3.89 -8.78
N LYS A 136 21.88 4.40 -9.89
CA LYS A 136 20.81 5.40 -9.85
C LYS A 136 19.58 4.81 -9.16
N LEU A 137 19.19 3.60 -9.56
CA LEU A 137 18.04 2.89 -9.00
C LEU A 137 18.19 2.62 -7.49
N ASP A 138 19.38 2.17 -7.08
CA ASP A 138 19.75 1.93 -5.69
C ASP A 138 19.67 3.21 -4.85
N SER A 139 20.20 4.33 -5.37
CA SER A 139 20.14 5.63 -4.71
C SER A 139 18.70 6.11 -4.51
N LEU A 140 17.84 5.96 -5.52
CA LEU A 140 16.42 6.30 -5.44
C LEU A 140 15.69 5.42 -4.40
N TYR A 141 15.92 4.11 -4.43
CA TYR A 141 15.33 3.19 -3.44
C TYR A 141 15.76 3.52 -2.01
N GLN A 142 17.03 3.83 -1.79
CA GLN A 142 17.55 4.23 -0.47
C GLN A 142 16.92 5.54 0.02
N ARG A 143 16.79 6.54 -0.87
CA ARG A 143 16.15 7.82 -0.54
C ARG A 143 14.66 7.63 -0.23
N ALA A 144 13.93 6.87 -1.05
CA ALA A 144 12.52 6.52 -0.81
C ALA A 144 12.35 5.77 0.53
N SER A 145 13.23 4.82 0.81
CA SER A 145 13.21 4.05 2.05
C SER A 145 13.44 4.92 3.28
N LYS A 146 14.38 5.87 3.20
CA LYS A 146 14.65 6.84 4.27
C LYS A 146 13.43 7.72 4.54
N LEU A 147 12.82 8.27 3.49
CA LEU A 147 11.62 9.10 3.61
C LEU A 147 10.45 8.31 4.20
N ALA A 148 10.21 7.08 3.72
CA ALA A 148 9.12 6.23 4.20
C ALA A 148 9.25 5.80 5.67
N ASN A 149 10.48 5.75 6.20
CA ASN A 149 10.76 5.46 7.62
C ASN A 149 10.68 6.69 8.53
N THR A 150 10.38 7.87 7.99
CA THR A 150 10.14 9.08 8.80
C THR A 150 8.87 8.90 9.64
N ASP A 151 8.89 9.42 10.87
CA ASP A 151 7.72 9.42 11.75
C ASP A 151 6.66 10.38 11.21
N THR A 152 5.50 9.83 10.85
CA THR A 152 4.34 10.56 10.33
C THR A 152 3.25 10.76 11.38
N THR A 153 3.42 10.25 12.60
CA THR A 153 2.34 10.16 13.61
C THR A 153 1.67 11.50 13.90
N ALA A 154 2.45 12.58 14.02
CA ALA A 154 1.93 13.90 14.33
C ALA A 154 1.10 14.50 13.18
N ILE A 155 1.61 14.41 11.95
CA ILE A 155 0.91 14.92 10.76
C ILE A 155 -0.31 14.05 10.42
N ASP A 156 -0.23 12.73 10.62
CA ASP A 156 -1.34 11.80 10.42
C ASP A 156 -2.49 12.12 11.36
N LYS A 157 -2.20 12.35 12.64
CA LYS A 157 -3.22 12.76 13.62
C LYS A 157 -3.89 14.08 13.25
N GLN A 158 -3.13 15.04 12.72
CA GLN A 158 -3.67 16.32 12.26
C GLN A 158 -4.60 16.12 11.05
N ILE A 159 -4.15 15.34 10.05
CA ILE A 159 -4.93 15.06 8.85
C ILE A 159 -6.18 14.25 9.18
N ASP A 160 -6.10 13.27 10.10
CA ASP A 160 -7.25 12.50 10.57
C ASP A 160 -8.31 13.40 11.20
N GLY A 161 -7.90 14.32 12.09
CA GLY A 161 -8.83 15.25 12.72
C GLY A 161 -9.54 16.18 11.71
N VAL A 162 -8.83 16.61 10.67
CA VAL A 162 -9.41 17.41 9.57
C VAL A 162 -10.34 16.55 8.71
N THR A 163 -9.93 15.31 8.40
CA THR A 163 -10.72 14.35 7.61
C THR A 163 -12.03 14.01 8.31
N ASP A 164 -12.00 13.78 9.62
CA ASP A 164 -13.22 13.53 10.41
C ASP A 164 -14.19 14.72 10.34
N ALA A 165 -13.68 15.95 10.42
CA ALA A 165 -14.51 17.14 10.26
C ALA A 165 -15.11 17.26 8.85
N LEU A 166 -14.35 16.91 7.80
CA LEU A 166 -14.84 16.89 6.42
C LEU A 166 -15.92 15.81 6.22
N VAL A 167 -15.72 14.60 6.75
CA VAL A 167 -16.71 13.51 6.72
C VAL A 167 -18.00 13.94 7.42
N GLU A 168 -17.91 14.52 8.61
CA GLU A 168 -19.09 15.00 9.34
C GLU A 168 -19.89 16.03 8.53
N ILE A 169 -19.21 16.97 7.86
CA ILE A 169 -19.84 17.98 7.02
C ILE A 169 -20.46 17.36 5.77
N HIS A 170 -19.74 16.44 5.12
CA HIS A 170 -20.22 15.71 3.95
C HIS A 170 -21.51 14.95 4.29
N ASP A 171 -21.52 14.22 5.42
CA ASP A 171 -22.70 13.52 5.92
C ASP A 171 -23.88 14.48 6.22
N GLN A 172 -23.62 15.67 6.78
CA GLN A 172 -24.68 16.66 7.00
C GLN A 172 -25.27 17.20 5.69
N LEU A 173 -24.42 17.46 4.69
CA LEU A 173 -24.87 17.93 3.38
C LEU A 173 -25.71 16.87 2.66
N ALA A 174 -25.26 15.61 2.66
CA ALA A 174 -25.99 14.50 2.07
C ALA A 174 -27.38 14.30 2.72
N ARG A 175 -27.48 14.46 4.05
CA ARG A 175 -28.79 14.46 4.74
C ARG A 175 -29.71 15.60 4.29
N PHE A 176 -29.17 16.79 4.05
CA PHE A 176 -29.95 17.92 3.51
C PHE A 176 -30.37 17.73 2.05
N GLU A 177 -29.77 16.77 1.35
CA GLU A 177 -30.09 16.37 -0.02
C GLU A 177 -31.03 15.16 -0.08
N GLY A 178 -31.42 14.62 1.08
CA GLY A 178 -32.43 13.56 1.19
C GLY A 178 -31.87 12.16 1.44
N GLN A 179 -30.56 12.01 1.69
CA GLN A 179 -29.98 10.71 2.01
C GLN A 179 -30.63 10.10 3.26
N THR A 180 -31.08 8.86 3.12
CA THR A 180 -31.69 8.07 4.20
C THR A 180 -30.64 7.51 5.16
N ARG A 181 -31.10 7.06 6.33
CA ARG A 181 -30.22 6.43 7.32
C ARG A 181 -29.70 5.09 6.82
N GLU A 182 -30.53 4.32 6.11
CA GLU A 182 -30.14 3.05 5.50
C GLU A 182 -29.04 3.26 4.45
N GLU A 183 -29.18 4.24 3.56
CA GLU A 183 -28.16 4.59 2.56
C GLU A 183 -26.85 5.02 3.21
N ALA A 184 -26.90 5.85 4.25
CA ALA A 184 -25.70 6.28 4.97
C ALA A 184 -24.98 5.11 5.67
N GLN A 185 -25.73 4.14 6.21
CA GLN A 185 -25.18 2.96 6.88
C GLN A 185 -24.62 1.90 5.92
N ALA A 186 -25.07 1.89 4.66
CA ALA A 186 -24.54 1.00 3.64
C ALA A 186 -23.10 1.35 3.22
N ILE A 187 -22.66 2.59 3.49
CA ILE A 187 -21.33 3.09 3.13
C ILE A 187 -20.34 2.83 4.29
N SER A 188 -19.26 2.10 3.99
CA SER A 188 -18.20 1.84 4.97
C SER A 188 -17.51 3.12 5.44
N ASP A 189 -16.93 3.11 6.64
CA ASP A 189 -16.17 4.27 7.16
C ASP A 189 -15.01 4.66 6.22
N GLN A 190 -14.37 3.66 5.60
CA GLN A 190 -13.29 3.87 4.64
C GLN A 190 -13.79 4.60 3.38
N GLU A 191 -14.95 4.21 2.89
CA GLU A 191 -15.58 4.83 1.72
C GLU A 191 -16.02 6.27 2.01
N ARG A 192 -16.59 6.53 3.20
CA ARG A 192 -16.95 7.88 3.64
C ARG A 192 -15.73 8.80 3.73
N ARG A 193 -14.64 8.33 4.36
CA ARG A 193 -13.37 9.07 4.45
C ARG A 193 -12.78 9.36 3.07
N ARG A 194 -12.83 8.38 2.17
CA ARG A 194 -12.40 8.56 0.78
C ARG A 194 -13.20 9.64 0.08
N SER A 195 -14.52 9.54 0.09
CA SER A 195 -15.41 10.50 -0.57
C SER A 195 -15.19 11.93 -0.07
N ALA A 196 -15.02 12.11 1.24
CA ALA A 196 -14.77 13.42 1.83
C ALA A 196 -13.41 14.04 1.44
N LEU A 197 -12.39 13.22 1.15
CA LEU A 197 -11.07 13.68 0.73
C LEU A 197 -10.99 13.93 -0.78
N GLU A 198 -11.59 13.05 -1.60
CA GLU A 198 -11.63 13.17 -3.07
C GLU A 198 -12.33 14.45 -3.55
N ASP A 199 -13.27 14.93 -2.73
CA ASP A 199 -13.98 16.19 -2.85
C ASP A 199 -13.08 17.45 -2.88
N SER A 200 -11.79 17.31 -2.54
CA SER A 200 -10.80 18.39 -2.55
C SER A 200 -9.50 17.99 -3.26
N PHE A 201 -8.83 18.96 -3.88
CA PHE A 201 -7.54 18.74 -4.54
C PHE A 201 -6.46 18.25 -3.57
N ASP A 202 -6.36 18.87 -2.40
CA ASP A 202 -5.39 18.52 -1.37
C ASP A 202 -5.68 17.15 -0.73
N GLY A 203 -6.95 16.80 -0.52
CA GLY A 203 -7.34 15.48 -0.04
C GLY A 203 -7.00 14.37 -1.03
N SER A 204 -7.29 14.57 -2.32
CA SER A 204 -6.87 13.66 -3.39
C SER A 204 -5.35 13.48 -3.44
N SER A 205 -4.61 14.59 -3.29
CA SER A 205 -3.14 14.58 -3.27
C SER A 205 -2.59 13.82 -2.06
N TYR A 206 -3.16 14.03 -0.87
CA TYR A 206 -2.81 13.27 0.34
C TYR A 206 -3.08 11.77 0.17
N MET A 207 -4.23 11.39 -0.37
CA MET A 207 -4.54 9.97 -0.59
C MET A 207 -3.52 9.28 -1.50
N LYS A 208 -3.08 9.94 -2.58
CA LYS A 208 -1.99 9.44 -3.43
C LYS A 208 -0.73 9.23 -2.60
N ALA A 209 -0.37 10.22 -1.79
CA ALA A 209 0.82 10.19 -0.94
C ALA A 209 0.78 9.09 0.13
N ALA A 210 -0.35 8.93 0.83
CA ALA A 210 -0.57 7.89 1.84
C ALA A 210 -0.48 6.49 1.22
N LYS A 211 -1.02 6.31 0.01
CA LYS A 211 -0.90 5.06 -0.75
C LYS A 211 0.56 4.76 -1.11
N VAL A 212 1.32 5.76 -1.57
CA VAL A 212 2.75 5.64 -1.87
C VAL A 212 3.54 5.26 -0.62
N LEU A 213 3.30 5.94 0.51
CA LEU A 213 3.93 5.63 1.80
C LEU A 213 3.65 4.20 2.24
N GLY A 214 2.39 3.78 2.19
CA GLY A 214 1.98 2.42 2.56
C GLY A 214 2.64 1.36 1.69
N ALA A 215 2.70 1.57 0.38
CA ALA A 215 3.37 0.66 -0.55
C ALA A 215 4.89 0.56 -0.26
N MET A 216 5.56 1.69 -0.05
CA MET A 216 6.99 1.73 0.26
C MET A 216 7.30 1.06 1.60
N ARG A 217 6.52 1.35 2.65
CA ARG A 217 6.65 0.69 3.96
C ARG A 217 6.42 -0.82 3.87
N SER A 218 5.45 -1.27 3.06
CA SER A 218 5.21 -2.69 2.80
C SER A 218 6.40 -3.37 2.13
N GLU A 219 7.02 -2.71 1.13
CA GLU A 219 8.22 -3.21 0.45
C GLU A 219 9.41 -3.36 1.41
N ILE A 220 9.66 -2.35 2.25
CA ILE A 220 10.70 -2.38 3.30
C ILE A 220 10.44 -3.50 4.32
N ALA A 221 9.18 -3.66 4.74
CA ALA A 221 8.78 -4.70 5.68
C ALA A 221 8.98 -6.11 5.09
N MET A 222 8.69 -6.31 3.80
CA MET A 222 8.95 -7.57 3.12
C MET A 222 10.44 -7.90 3.07
N LEU A 223 11.30 -6.93 2.75
CA LEU A 223 12.76 -7.11 2.75
C LEU A 223 13.27 -7.43 4.16
N THR A 224 12.82 -6.68 5.17
CA THR A 224 13.16 -6.92 6.57
C THR A 224 12.76 -8.32 7.01
N SER A 225 11.53 -8.75 6.70
CA SER A 225 11.04 -10.10 7.02
C SER A 225 11.85 -11.21 6.32
N ALA A 226 12.26 -11.00 5.05
CA ALA A 226 13.10 -11.95 4.34
C ALA A 226 14.50 -12.06 4.97
N ASN A 227 15.12 -10.94 5.31
CA ASN A 227 16.42 -10.91 5.95
C ASN A 227 16.38 -11.54 7.35
N GLN A 228 15.37 -11.23 8.16
CA GLN A 228 15.18 -11.87 9.48
C GLN A 228 15.02 -13.39 9.36
N HIS A 229 14.20 -13.85 8.41
CA HIS A 229 14.05 -15.28 8.13
C HIS A 229 15.39 -15.94 7.75
N ASN A 230 16.16 -15.28 6.88
CA ASN A 230 17.46 -15.78 6.42
C ASN A 230 18.47 -15.84 7.58
N GLU A 231 18.54 -14.81 8.41
CA GLU A 231 19.45 -14.76 9.56
C GLU A 231 19.06 -15.77 10.66
N ALA A 232 17.76 -15.95 10.91
CA ALA A 232 17.25 -16.90 11.90
C ALA A 232 17.34 -18.37 11.47
N SER A 233 17.65 -18.66 10.20
CA SER A 233 17.80 -20.02 9.69
C SER A 233 19.06 -20.68 10.25
N SER A 234 18.93 -21.46 11.33
CA SER A 234 20.05 -22.09 12.04
C SER A 234 20.81 -23.13 11.21
N TRP A 235 20.14 -23.78 10.26
CA TRP A 235 20.73 -24.72 9.32
C TRP A 235 21.59 -24.05 8.23
N ALA A 236 21.44 -22.74 8.02
CA ALA A 236 22.11 -22.02 6.95
C ALA A 236 23.52 -21.59 7.36
N SER A 237 24.50 -21.89 6.52
CA SER A 237 25.87 -21.41 6.62
C SER A 237 25.98 -19.90 6.36
N ALA A 238 27.07 -19.28 6.80
CA ALA A 238 27.31 -17.85 6.57
C ALA A 238 27.26 -17.43 5.08
N PRO A 239 27.86 -18.20 4.11
CA PRO A 239 27.69 -17.89 2.69
C PRO A 239 26.23 -17.90 2.20
N GLN A 240 25.39 -18.80 2.73
CA GLN A 240 23.96 -18.87 2.36
C GLN A 240 23.20 -17.64 2.88
N LYS A 241 23.41 -17.25 4.13
CA LYS A 241 22.80 -16.04 4.72
C LYS A 241 23.23 -14.77 3.97
N ASN A 242 24.53 -14.64 3.73
CA ASN A 242 25.10 -13.50 3.02
C ASN A 242 24.58 -13.39 1.59
N PHE A 243 24.52 -14.51 0.85
CA PHE A 243 23.95 -14.52 -0.49
C PHE A 243 22.45 -14.20 -0.48
N GLY A 244 21.68 -14.79 0.45
CA GLY A 244 20.25 -14.53 0.61
C GLY A 244 19.93 -13.06 0.86
N ARG A 245 20.73 -12.39 1.69
CA ARG A 245 20.66 -10.94 1.94
C ARG A 245 20.98 -10.13 0.69
N LEU A 246 22.08 -10.45 -0.01
CA LEU A 246 22.48 -9.79 -1.25
C LEU A 246 21.37 -9.85 -2.32
N ILE A 247 20.92 -11.06 -2.68
CA ILE A 247 19.95 -11.22 -3.77
C ILE A 247 18.58 -10.66 -3.40
N SER A 248 18.17 -10.74 -2.12
CA SER A 248 16.92 -10.15 -1.67
C SER A 248 16.94 -8.63 -1.78
N TYR A 249 18.05 -8.00 -1.37
CA TYR A 249 18.23 -6.57 -1.52
C TYR A 249 18.19 -6.17 -3.00
N GLU A 250 18.96 -6.86 -3.85
CA GLU A 250 19.02 -6.52 -5.27
C GLU A 250 17.62 -6.64 -5.92
N ARG A 251 16.90 -7.72 -5.61
CA ARG A 251 15.53 -7.90 -6.08
C ARG A 251 14.60 -6.77 -5.62
N THR A 252 14.68 -6.36 -4.35
CA THR A 252 13.85 -5.27 -3.84
C THR A 252 14.13 -3.93 -4.54
N VAL A 253 15.39 -3.61 -4.86
CA VAL A 253 15.73 -2.37 -5.60
C VAL A 253 14.99 -2.31 -6.96
N LEU A 254 14.82 -3.45 -7.63
CA LEU A 254 14.01 -3.59 -8.86
C LEU A 254 12.48 -3.67 -8.64
N GLY A 255 11.99 -3.59 -7.40
CA GLY A 255 10.58 -3.81 -7.08
C GLY A 255 10.15 -5.27 -7.20
N LEU A 256 11.11 -6.21 -7.12
CA LEU A 256 10.84 -7.64 -7.09
C LEU A 256 10.77 -8.14 -5.64
N ARG A 257 9.98 -9.20 -5.43
CA ARG A 257 9.85 -9.83 -4.12
C ARG A 257 11.21 -10.36 -3.62
N PRO A 258 11.63 -10.01 -2.38
CA PRO A 258 12.82 -10.58 -1.76
C PRO A 258 12.63 -12.07 -1.48
N LEU A 259 13.74 -12.81 -1.37
CA LEU A 259 13.72 -14.28 -1.31
C LEU A 259 14.07 -14.80 0.08
N LYS A 260 13.30 -15.77 0.54
CA LYS A 260 13.56 -16.49 1.79
C LYS A 260 14.36 -17.76 1.53
N LEU A 261 15.40 -18.00 2.32
CA LEU A 261 16.15 -19.25 2.33
C LEU A 261 15.22 -20.42 2.64
N GLU A 262 15.32 -21.47 1.84
CA GLU A 262 14.57 -22.71 1.99
C GLU A 262 15.54 -23.88 2.14
N GLU A 263 15.38 -24.63 3.22
CA GLU A 263 16.33 -25.65 3.67
C GLU A 263 16.47 -26.78 2.65
N ARG A 264 15.37 -27.28 2.10
CA ARG A 264 15.35 -28.40 1.16
C ARG A 264 15.92 -27.98 -0.18
N LEU A 265 15.60 -26.78 -0.66
CA LEU A 265 16.25 -26.22 -1.84
C LEU A 265 17.75 -26.02 -1.63
N SER A 266 18.17 -25.59 -0.44
CA SER A 266 19.58 -25.38 -0.11
C SER A 266 20.35 -26.69 0.02
N ALA A 267 19.71 -27.73 0.57
CA ALA A 267 20.23 -29.10 0.59
C ALA A 267 20.39 -29.65 -0.83
N SER A 268 19.39 -29.44 -1.70
CA SER A 268 19.46 -29.78 -3.13
C SER A 268 20.62 -29.08 -3.84
N ALA A 269 20.75 -27.76 -3.65
CA ALA A 269 21.82 -26.96 -4.25
C ALA A 269 23.21 -27.40 -3.77
N THR A 270 23.37 -27.63 -2.46
CA THR A 270 24.62 -28.09 -1.86
C THR A 270 24.99 -29.49 -2.35
N GLY A 271 24.00 -30.38 -2.43
CA GLY A 271 24.16 -31.72 -2.97
C GLY A 271 24.62 -31.72 -4.44
N HIS A 272 24.07 -30.83 -5.28
CA HIS A 272 24.48 -30.72 -6.68
C HIS A 272 25.91 -30.16 -6.82
N SER A 273 26.25 -29.12 -6.05
CA SER A 273 27.63 -28.63 -5.98
C SER A 273 28.62 -29.72 -5.56
N GLY A 274 28.24 -30.55 -4.58
CA GLY A 274 29.04 -31.68 -4.13
C GLY A 274 29.15 -32.80 -5.17
N ASP A 275 28.07 -33.11 -5.88
CA ASP A 275 28.09 -34.10 -6.97
C ASP A 275 28.99 -33.61 -8.12
N MET A 276 28.91 -32.34 -8.53
CA MET A 276 29.79 -31.74 -9.54
C MET A 276 31.26 -31.83 -9.12
N ALA A 277 31.57 -31.43 -7.88
CA ALA A 277 32.94 -31.45 -7.35
C ALA A 277 33.53 -32.87 -7.23
N ARG A 278 32.73 -33.85 -6.79
CA ARG A 278 33.19 -35.22 -6.50
C ARG A 278 33.28 -36.08 -7.75
N ILE A 279 32.33 -35.96 -8.66
CA ILE A 279 32.21 -36.82 -9.86
C ILE A 279 32.94 -36.19 -11.05
N GLY A 280 33.29 -34.89 -10.97
CA GLY A 280 34.08 -34.21 -11.99
C GLY A 280 33.26 -33.83 -13.23
N PHE A 281 32.06 -33.28 -13.02
CA PHE A 281 31.22 -32.75 -14.10
C PHE A 281 30.73 -31.34 -13.78
N PHE A 282 30.42 -30.55 -14.81
CA PHE A 282 29.80 -29.23 -14.67
C PHE A 282 28.61 -29.11 -15.61
N SER A 283 27.41 -29.38 -15.10
CA SER A 283 26.17 -29.37 -15.89
C SER A 283 24.95 -29.19 -15.00
N HIS A 284 23.89 -28.58 -15.55
CA HIS A 284 22.55 -28.57 -14.95
C HIS A 284 21.95 -29.98 -14.87
N THR A 285 22.37 -30.87 -15.78
CA THR A 285 21.95 -32.27 -15.82
C THR A 285 22.92 -33.13 -15.03
N SER A 286 22.45 -33.72 -13.93
CA SER A 286 23.27 -34.62 -13.10
C SER A 286 23.29 -36.04 -13.69
N PRO A 287 24.45 -36.72 -13.71
CA PRO A 287 24.54 -38.14 -14.03
C PRO A 287 24.09 -39.05 -12.86
N VAL A 288 23.82 -38.48 -11.68
CA VAL A 288 23.45 -39.27 -10.49
C VAL A 288 22.00 -39.76 -10.60
N PRO A 289 21.73 -41.07 -10.37
CA PRO A 289 20.38 -41.63 -10.45
C PRO A 289 19.35 -40.88 -9.59
N GLY A 290 18.24 -40.50 -10.22
CA GLY A 290 17.14 -39.75 -9.60
C GLY A 290 17.47 -38.29 -9.26
N LYS A 291 18.55 -37.71 -9.82
CA LYS A 291 18.95 -36.31 -9.62
C LYS A 291 19.10 -35.52 -10.93
N LYS A 292 18.57 -36.06 -12.04
CA LYS A 292 18.83 -35.57 -13.40
C LYS A 292 18.60 -34.07 -13.54
N THR A 293 17.42 -33.57 -13.18
CA THR A 293 17.09 -32.14 -13.24
C THR A 293 17.17 -31.46 -11.87
N PHE A 294 17.29 -30.13 -11.83
CA PHE A 294 17.22 -29.37 -10.56
C PHE A 294 15.88 -29.61 -9.83
N SER A 295 14.81 -29.88 -10.58
CA SER A 295 13.51 -30.24 -10.04
C SER A 295 13.51 -31.63 -9.37
N ASP A 296 14.18 -32.62 -9.98
CA ASP A 296 14.34 -33.95 -9.37
C ASP A 296 15.14 -33.85 -8.07
N ARG A 297 16.22 -33.05 -8.07
CA ARG A 297 17.04 -32.82 -6.87
C ARG A 297 16.26 -32.14 -5.76
N ALA A 298 15.47 -31.11 -6.08
CA ALA A 298 14.62 -30.41 -5.13
C ALA A 298 13.57 -31.36 -4.52
N ARG A 299 12.86 -32.13 -5.34
CA ARG A 299 11.89 -33.15 -4.87
C ARG A 299 12.55 -34.21 -4.00
N LYS A 300 13.71 -34.72 -4.42
CA LYS A 300 14.48 -35.72 -3.65
C LYS A 300 14.96 -35.18 -2.31
N ALA A 301 15.20 -33.88 -2.20
CA ALA A 301 15.50 -33.18 -0.94
C ALA A 301 14.24 -32.88 -0.09
N GLY A 302 13.05 -33.27 -0.55
CA GLY A 302 11.78 -33.08 0.16
C GLY A 302 11.12 -31.72 -0.07
N PHE A 303 11.56 -30.92 -1.05
CA PHE A 303 10.88 -29.68 -1.40
C PHE A 303 9.57 -29.98 -2.14
N GLN A 304 8.45 -29.55 -1.56
CA GLN A 304 7.10 -29.76 -2.11
C GLN A 304 6.61 -28.61 -3.00
N GLY A 305 7.32 -27.48 -3.00
CA GLY A 305 6.99 -26.33 -3.83
C GLY A 305 7.43 -26.49 -5.30
N GLY A 306 7.28 -25.41 -6.06
CA GLY A 306 7.69 -25.35 -7.46
C GLY A 306 9.06 -24.71 -7.64
N PRO A 307 10.16 -25.47 -7.86
CA PRO A 307 11.44 -24.88 -8.25
C PRO A 307 11.31 -24.29 -9.66
N SER A 308 11.86 -23.10 -9.88
CA SER A 308 11.62 -22.28 -11.08
C SER A 308 12.87 -22.00 -11.91
N GLY A 309 14.07 -22.16 -11.37
CA GLY A 309 15.30 -21.92 -12.12
C GLY A 309 16.54 -22.33 -11.33
N GLU A 310 17.65 -22.53 -12.04
CA GLU A 310 18.93 -22.90 -11.47
C GLU A 310 20.08 -22.09 -12.10
N CYS A 311 20.99 -21.60 -11.26
CA CYS A 311 22.29 -21.10 -11.70
C CYS A 311 23.40 -21.97 -11.11
N ILE A 312 24.41 -22.31 -11.92
CA ILE A 312 25.62 -23.02 -11.48
C ILE A 312 26.87 -22.22 -11.84
N ALA A 313 27.89 -22.29 -10.98
CA ALA A 313 29.21 -21.71 -11.25
C ALA A 313 30.30 -22.59 -10.64
N ALA A 314 31.51 -22.57 -11.22
CA ALA A 314 32.65 -23.33 -10.72
C ALA A 314 33.94 -22.50 -10.81
N GLY A 315 34.77 -22.60 -9.76
CA GLY A 315 36.09 -21.97 -9.69
C GLY A 315 36.13 -20.63 -8.96
N GLN A 316 34.98 -19.99 -8.73
CA GLN A 316 34.91 -18.72 -8.01
C GLN A 316 35.22 -18.92 -6.51
N GLY A 317 36.05 -18.05 -5.94
CA GLY A 317 36.47 -18.13 -4.53
C GLY A 317 35.48 -17.54 -3.52
N SER A 318 34.43 -16.85 -3.99
CA SER A 318 33.44 -16.20 -3.13
C SER A 318 32.04 -16.22 -3.76
N PHE A 319 31.00 -16.09 -2.93
CA PHE A 319 29.62 -15.98 -3.40
C PHE A 319 29.43 -14.72 -4.27
N SER A 320 30.13 -13.62 -3.95
CA SER A 320 30.08 -12.37 -4.74
C SER A 320 30.65 -12.56 -6.14
N SER A 321 31.75 -13.32 -6.28
CA SER A 321 32.33 -13.65 -7.58
C SER A 321 31.42 -14.60 -8.38
N ALA A 322 30.73 -15.54 -7.72
CA ALA A 322 29.73 -16.39 -8.37
C ALA A 322 28.52 -15.58 -8.84
N TYR A 323 27.98 -14.70 -7.99
CA TYR A 323 26.92 -13.76 -8.34
C TYR A 323 27.29 -12.89 -9.54
N GLN A 324 28.49 -12.32 -9.55
CA GLN A 324 28.97 -11.51 -10.66
C GLN A 324 29.05 -12.35 -11.94
N SER A 325 29.55 -13.58 -11.89
CA SER A 325 29.61 -14.46 -13.05
C SER A 325 28.21 -14.78 -13.60
N TRP A 326 27.23 -14.96 -12.72
CA TRP A 326 25.83 -15.14 -13.10
C TRP A 326 25.20 -13.88 -13.67
N PHE A 327 25.54 -12.71 -13.16
CA PHE A 327 25.00 -11.45 -13.66
C PHE A 327 25.41 -11.18 -15.13
N TYR A 328 26.59 -11.63 -15.56
CA TYR A 328 27.07 -11.50 -16.95
C TYR A 328 26.59 -12.62 -17.87
N SER A 329 25.80 -13.56 -17.37
CA SER A 329 25.16 -14.59 -18.18
C SER A 329 23.68 -14.26 -18.26
N ASP A 330 23.18 -13.98 -19.47
CA ASP A 330 21.79 -13.56 -19.69
C ASP A 330 20.80 -14.54 -19.04
N GLY A 331 20.97 -15.85 -19.29
CA GLY A 331 20.11 -16.88 -18.68
C GLY A 331 20.16 -16.91 -17.14
N HIS A 332 21.34 -16.75 -16.54
CA HIS A 332 21.45 -16.74 -15.08
C HIS A 332 20.92 -15.44 -14.47
N ARG A 333 21.16 -14.28 -15.10
CA ARG A 333 20.60 -12.99 -14.69
C ARG A 333 19.07 -13.03 -14.74
N HIS A 334 18.48 -13.61 -15.79
CA HIS A 334 17.03 -13.76 -15.90
C HIS A 334 16.46 -14.63 -14.77
N ILE A 335 17.15 -15.70 -14.37
CA ILE A 335 16.73 -16.55 -13.24
C ILE A 335 16.80 -15.78 -11.91
N MET A 336 17.87 -15.03 -11.68
CA MET A 336 18.06 -14.23 -10.47
C MET A 336 17.03 -13.09 -10.35
N LEU A 337 16.62 -12.50 -11.47
CA LEU A 337 15.74 -11.33 -11.56
C LEU A 337 14.32 -11.68 -12.06
N ALA A 338 13.97 -12.97 -12.11
CA ALA A 338 12.63 -13.41 -12.48
C ALA A 338 11.58 -12.91 -11.49
N LYS A 339 10.41 -12.51 -12.02
CA LYS A 339 9.18 -12.33 -11.25
C LYS A 339 8.62 -13.69 -10.83
N GLY A 340 8.07 -13.79 -9.62
CA GLY A 340 7.36 -14.99 -9.14
C GLY A 340 8.03 -15.75 -8.00
N PRO A 341 9.35 -16.04 -8.02
CA PRO A 341 10.01 -16.73 -6.92
C PRO A 341 9.84 -15.99 -5.58
N SER A 342 9.63 -16.76 -4.52
CA SER A 342 9.51 -16.30 -3.14
C SER A 342 10.51 -16.96 -2.20
N VAL A 343 11.17 -18.03 -2.68
CA VAL A 343 12.22 -18.75 -1.95
C VAL A 343 13.43 -19.03 -2.82
N LEU A 344 14.56 -19.27 -2.18
CA LEU A 344 15.78 -19.75 -2.81
C LEU A 344 16.44 -20.87 -2.01
N GLY A 345 17.18 -21.71 -2.72
CA GLY A 345 18.23 -22.55 -2.17
C GLY A 345 19.58 -22.12 -2.70
N PHE A 346 20.58 -22.05 -1.82
CA PHE A 346 21.95 -21.74 -2.22
C PHE A 346 22.89 -22.76 -1.59
N GLY A 347 23.93 -23.17 -2.31
CA GLY A 347 24.86 -24.19 -1.83
C GLY A 347 26.24 -24.07 -2.46
N VAL A 348 27.27 -24.37 -1.68
CA VAL A 348 28.67 -24.35 -2.14
C VAL A 348 29.44 -25.56 -1.63
N VAL A 349 30.22 -26.21 -2.52
CA VAL A 349 31.18 -27.27 -2.18
C VAL A 349 32.40 -27.13 -3.10
N SER A 350 33.62 -27.06 -2.55
CA SER A 350 34.87 -27.00 -3.34
C SER A 350 34.83 -26.00 -4.51
N LYS A 351 34.40 -24.75 -4.26
CA LYS A 351 34.22 -23.67 -5.26
C LYS A 351 33.18 -23.95 -6.36
N HIS A 352 32.33 -24.94 -6.19
CA HIS A 352 31.14 -25.16 -7.02
C HIS A 352 29.94 -24.53 -6.31
N TRP A 353 29.23 -23.66 -7.01
CA TRP A 353 28.12 -22.87 -6.50
C TRP A 353 26.86 -23.26 -7.23
N THR A 354 25.77 -23.44 -6.48
CA THR A 354 24.45 -23.69 -7.04
C THR A 354 23.44 -22.76 -6.37
N LEU A 355 22.65 -22.07 -7.18
CA LEU A 355 21.45 -21.34 -6.77
C LEU A 355 20.24 -22.04 -7.39
N VAL A 356 19.20 -22.26 -6.61
CA VAL A 356 17.88 -22.69 -7.10
C VAL A 356 16.85 -21.69 -6.62
N THR A 357 16.03 -21.14 -7.51
CA THR A 357 14.88 -20.30 -7.13
C THR A 357 13.59 -21.12 -7.14
N GLY A 358 12.59 -20.70 -6.38
CA GLY A 358 11.29 -21.38 -6.40
C GLY A 358 10.17 -20.60 -5.72
N ARG A 359 8.99 -21.21 -5.75
CA ARG A 359 7.82 -20.82 -4.95
C ARG A 359 7.46 -21.97 -4.00
N ARG A 360 7.09 -21.64 -2.77
CA ARG A 360 6.51 -22.63 -1.84
C ARG A 360 5.15 -23.11 -2.32
#